data_AF-A0A538A1B4-F1
#
_entry.id   AF-A0A538A1B4-F1
#
_cell.length_a   1.000
_cell.length_b   1.000
_cell.length_c   1.000
_cell.angle_alpha   90.00
_cell.angle_beta   90.00
_cell.angle_gamma   90.00
#
_symmetry.space_group_name_H-M   'P 1'
#
loop_
_entity.id
_entity.type
_entity.pdbx_description
1 polymer ?
#
loop_
_entity_poly.entity_id
_entity_poly.type
_entity_poly.pdbx_seq_one_letter_code
_entity_poly.pdbx_strand_id
1 'polypeptide(L)' 'MASPTTRQIYALAAALCERLGEEFPETRAAASATIERLRIENGHPAPRLEDTAPRPPRRRRPRDRASSEIARRLADEMQ' A
#
# COMPACT_ATOMS: atom_id res chain seq x y z
N MET A 1 -1.70 -7.67 16.48
CA MET A 1 -2.64 -7.93 15.35
C MET A 1 -1.82 -7.98 14.07
N ALA A 2 -2.06 -8.97 13.19
CA ALA A 2 -1.35 -9.06 11.92
C ALA A 2 -1.78 -7.91 10.98
N SER A 3 -0.85 -7.38 10.18
CA SER A 3 -1.19 -6.40 9.15
C SER A 3 -2.06 -7.05 8.06
N PRO A 4 -3.08 -6.35 7.53
CA PRO A 4 -3.92 -6.88 6.46
C PRO A 4 -3.10 -7.15 5.20
N THR A 5 -3.46 -8.21 4.49
CA THR A 5 -2.87 -8.54 3.19
C THR A 5 -3.32 -7.57 2.11
N THR A 6 -2.54 -7.46 1.03
CA THR A 6 -2.92 -6.64 -0.14
C THR A 6 -4.28 -7.03 -0.71
N ARG A 7 -4.59 -8.33 -0.77
CA ARG A 7 -5.90 -8.82 -1.26
C ARG A 7 -7.05 -8.37 -0.37
N GLN A 8 -6.87 -8.39 0.95
CA GLN A 8 -7.88 -7.90 1.90
C GLN A 8 -8.06 -6.38 1.78
N ILE A 9 -6.96 -5.63 1.60
CA ILE A 9 -7.03 -4.18 1.40
C ILE A 9 -7.83 -3.84 0.13
N TYR A 10 -7.58 -4.53 -0.98
CA TYR A 10 -8.34 -4.29 -2.21
C TYR A 10 -9.80 -4.74 -2.12
N ALA A 11 -10.08 -5.87 -1.46
CA ALA A 11 -11.47 -6.29 -1.21
C ALA A 11 -12.23 -5.27 -0.36
N LEU A 12 -11.60 -4.73 0.68
CA LEU A 12 -12.18 -3.68 1.51
C LEU A 12 -12.44 -2.40 0.69
N ALA A 13 -11.47 -1.97 -0.11
CA ALA A 13 -11.60 -0.78 -0.93
C ALA A 13 -12.72 -0.92 -1.98
N ALA A 14 -12.86 -2.08 -2.63
CA ALA A 14 -13.96 -2.38 -3.54
C ALA A 14 -15.33 -2.29 -2.85
N ALA A 15 -15.48 -2.92 -1.69
CA ALA A 15 -16.72 -2.85 -0.91
C ALA A 15 -17.07 -1.41 -0.47
N LEU A 16 -16.07 -0.56 -0.20
CA LEU A 16 -16.30 0.84 0.12
C LEU A 16 -16.77 1.65 -1.10
N CYS A 17 -16.17 1.42 -2.27
CA CYS A 17 -16.63 2.03 -3.53
C CYS A 17 -18.10 1.66 -3.81
N GLU A 18 -18.44 0.37 -3.74
CA GLU A 18 -19.83 -0.09 -3.92
C GLU A 18 -20.81 0.58 -2.95
N ARG A 19 -20.46 0.65 -1.66
CA ARG A 19 -21.29 1.29 -0.63
C ARG A 19 -21.51 2.78 -0.85
N LEU A 20 -20.57 3.45 -1.51
CA LEU A 20 -20.64 4.88 -1.83
C LEU A 20 -21.23 5.15 -3.23
N GLY A 21 -21.57 4.09 -3.98
CA GLY A 21 -22.04 4.22 -5.37
C GLY A 21 -20.93 4.70 -6.33
N GLU A 22 -19.67 4.48 -5.97
CA GLU A 22 -18.51 4.79 -6.81
C GLU A 22 -17.99 3.55 -7.53
N GLU A 23 -17.45 3.73 -8.73
CA GLU A 23 -16.74 2.69 -9.45
C GLU A 23 -15.34 2.48 -8.86
N PHE A 24 -14.92 1.21 -8.74
CA PHE A 24 -13.57 0.90 -8.30
C PHE A 24 -12.55 1.21 -9.42
N PRO A 25 -11.46 1.95 -9.14
CA PRO A 25 -10.55 2.42 -10.19
C PRO A 25 -9.78 1.28 -10.87
N GLU A 26 -9.84 1.21 -12.20
CA GLU A 26 -9.12 0.20 -12.99
C GLU A 26 -7.63 0.53 -13.19
N THR A 27 -7.27 1.81 -13.10
CA THR A 27 -5.90 2.26 -13.36
C THR A 27 -5.26 2.89 -12.13
N ARG A 28 -3.93 2.80 -12.06
CA ARG A 28 -3.14 3.47 -11.01
C ARG A 28 -3.37 4.98 -11.00
N ALA A 29 -3.50 5.59 -12.18
CA ALA A 29 -3.72 7.03 -12.31
C ALA A 29 -5.09 7.42 -11.75
N ALA A 30 -6.15 6.69 -12.13
CA ALA A 30 -7.50 6.88 -11.59
C ALA A 30 -7.53 6.69 -10.07
N ALA A 31 -6.90 5.63 -9.55
CA ALA A 31 -6.80 5.40 -8.11
C ALA A 31 -6.10 6.57 -7.39
N SER A 32 -5.04 7.12 -8.00
CA SER A 32 -4.31 8.26 -7.42
C SER A 32 -5.15 9.53 -7.39
N ALA A 33 -5.95 9.78 -8.45
CA ALA A 33 -6.90 10.90 -8.50
C ALA A 33 -8.01 10.77 -7.44
N THR A 34 -8.60 9.57 -7.29
CA THR A 34 -9.61 9.31 -6.26
C THR A 34 -9.05 9.52 -4.85
N ILE A 35 -7.86 9.00 -4.57
CA ILE A 35 -7.20 9.17 -3.27
C ILE A 35 -6.91 10.65 -2.98
N GLU A 36 -6.44 11.41 -3.98
CA GLU A 36 -6.21 12.84 -3.79
C GLU A 36 -7.52 13.59 -3.48
N ARG A 37 -8.58 13.36 -4.27
CA ARG A 37 -9.90 13.95 -4.02
C ARG A 37 -10.37 13.68 -2.58
N LEU A 38 -10.36 12.41 -2.18
CA LEU A 38 -10.74 11.99 -0.82
C LEU A 38 -9.83 12.59 0.26
N ARG A 39 -8.52 12.74 -0.02
CA ARG A 39 -7.59 13.38 0.93
C ARG A 39 -7.96 14.84 1.16
N ILE A 40 -8.28 15.58 0.12
CA ILE A 40 -8.63 17.01 0.20
C ILE A 40 -9.96 17.20 0.90
N GLU A 41 -10.97 16.40 0.51
CA GLU A 41 -12.29 16.42 1.15
C GLU A 41 -12.20 16.16 2.66
N ASN A 42 -11.30 15.25 3.07
CA ASN A 42 -11.04 14.96 4.48
C ASN A 42 -10.08 15.96 5.17
N GLY A 43 -9.59 16.99 4.47
CA GLY A 43 -8.69 18.01 5.03
C GLY A 43 -7.26 17.53 5.31
N HIS A 44 -6.78 16.51 4.60
CA HIS A 44 -5.45 15.96 4.81
C HIS A 44 -4.35 16.97 4.44
N PRO A 45 -3.32 17.21 5.30
CA PRO A 45 -2.35 18.29 5.12
C PRO A 45 -1.31 18.08 4.00
N ALA A 46 -1.43 17.02 3.21
CA ALA A 46 -0.39 16.69 2.24
C ALA A 46 -0.66 17.44 0.91
N PRO A 47 0.40 17.86 0.19
CA PRO A 47 0.28 18.65 -1.03
C PRO A 47 -0.35 17.86 -2.18
N ARG A 48 -0.76 18.55 -3.25
CA ARG A 48 -1.21 17.89 -4.48
C ARG A 48 -0.13 16.98 -5.05
N LEU A 49 -0.54 16.00 -5.83
CA LEU A 49 0.37 15.05 -6.46
C LEU A 49 1.33 15.76 -7.41
N GLU A 50 0.85 16.75 -8.15
CA GLU A 50 1.65 17.60 -9.04
C GLU A 50 2.66 18.48 -8.28
N ASP A 51 2.31 18.94 -7.09
CA ASP A 51 3.18 19.74 -6.21
C ASP A 51 4.18 18.87 -5.43
N THR A 52 4.02 17.55 -5.48
CA THR A 52 4.87 16.64 -4.73
C THR A 52 6.19 16.42 -5.46
N ALA A 53 7.29 16.89 -4.86
CA ALA A 53 8.63 16.65 -5.39
C ALA A 53 8.90 15.13 -5.58
N PRO A 54 9.57 14.71 -6.67
CA PRO A 54 9.92 13.33 -6.90
C PRO A 54 10.72 12.76 -5.73
N ARG A 55 10.25 11.64 -5.16
CA ARG A 55 10.91 11.04 -4.00
C ARG A 55 12.21 10.36 -4.45
N PRO A 56 13.36 10.62 -3.79
CA PRO A 56 14.62 9.99 -4.18
C PRO A 56 14.51 8.47 -4.04
N PRO A 57 15.21 7.69 -4.90
CA PRO A 57 15.17 6.24 -4.84
C PRO A 57 15.65 5.77 -3.46
N ARG A 58 14.79 5.07 -2.74
CA ARG A 58 15.16 4.45 -1.46
C ARG A 58 16.21 3.39 -1.75
N ARG A 59 17.46 3.62 -1.30
CA ARG A 59 18.49 2.58 -1.27
C ARG A 59 17.91 1.40 -0.51
N ARG A 60 17.74 0.26 -1.18
CA ARG A 60 17.29 -0.98 -0.55
C ARG A 60 18.28 -1.28 0.58
N ARG A 61 17.85 -1.13 1.83
CA ARG A 61 18.66 -1.63 2.96
C ARG A 61 18.88 -3.12 2.71
N PRO A 62 20.11 -3.63 2.87
CA PRO A 62 20.36 -5.07 2.81
C PRO A 62 19.37 -5.74 3.77
N ARG A 63 18.58 -6.69 3.26
CA ARG A 63 17.72 -7.52 4.09
C ARG A 63 18.62 -8.20 5.12
N ASP A 64 18.31 -8.05 6.40
CA ASP A 64 19.12 -8.61 7.48
C ASP A 64 19.37 -10.10 7.22
N ARG A 65 20.61 -10.45 6.88
CA ARG A 65 20.99 -11.83 6.54
C ARG A 65 20.69 -12.79 7.68
N ALA A 66 20.83 -12.31 8.93
CA ALA A 66 20.51 -13.05 10.14
C ALA A 66 19.05 -13.54 10.16
N SER A 67 18.08 -12.70 9.75
CA SER A 67 16.68 -13.11 9.69
C SER A 67 16.42 -14.16 8.61
N SER A 68 17.19 -14.13 7.51
CA SER A 68 17.10 -15.14 6.45
C SER A 68 17.73 -16.47 6.85
N GLU A 69 18.80 -16.45 7.66
CA GLU A 69 19.44 -17.66 8.19
C GLU A 69 18.58 -18.34 9.25
N ILE A 70 17.97 -17.56 10.14
CA ILE A 70 17.02 -18.09 11.13
C ILE A 70 15.81 -18.73 10.44
N ALA A 71 15.24 -18.06 9.43
CA ALA A 71 14.13 -18.62 8.66
C ALA A 71 14.51 -19.90 7.90
N ARG A 72 15.74 -19.96 7.37
CA ARG A 72 16.25 -21.14 6.66
C ARG A 72 16.49 -22.31 7.61
N ARG A 73 17.10 -22.05 8.76
CA ARG A 73 17.35 -23.07 9.80
C ARG A 73 16.05 -23.65 10.35
N LEU A 74 15.04 -22.80 10.56
CA LEU A 74 13.71 -23.25 10.97
C LEU A 74 13.05 -24.14 9.90
N ALA A 75 13.21 -23.79 8.62
CA ALA A 75 12.68 -24.60 7.51
C ALA A 75 13.38 -25.97 7.40
N ASP A 76 14.71 -26.01 7.63
CA ASP A 76 15.50 -27.25 7.62
C ASP A 76 15.16 -28.15 8.83
N GLU A 77 14.81 -27.58 9.99
CA GLU A 77 14.39 -28.35 11.19
C GLU A 77 12.97 -28.91 11.08
N MET A 78 12.15 -28.44 10.15
CA MET A 78 10.77 -28.91 9.93
C MET A 78 10.65 -30.03 8.89
N GLN A 79 11.77 -30.54 8.35
CA GLN A 79 11.83 -31.71 7.46
C GLN A 79 12.23 -32.97 8.22
#